data_AF-A0A538D624-F1
#
_entry.id   AF-A0A538D624-F1
#
_cell.length_a   1.000
_cell.length_b   1.000
_cell.length_c   1.000
_cell.angle_alpha   90.00
_cell.angle_beta   90.00
_cell.angle_gamma   90.00
#
_symmetry.space_group_name_H-M   'P 1'
#
loop_
_entity.id
_entity.type
_entity.pdbx_description
1 polymer ?
#
loop_
_entity_poly.entity_id
_entity_poly.type
_entity_poly.pdbx_seq_one_letter_code
_entity_poly.pdbx_strand_id
1 'polypeptide(L)'
;MGSSSILRRAAELSAAAIVGGAVVLGGVALFGGLDGHTTTVRELVSTPGGVPTSFVKGHALSINQIYNRFAPGVVQVSTTSVVNVNPTDPFGFPVPGFQQQETQKALGSGFVWDKAGHIVTNYHVVQGA
;
A
#
# COMPACT_ATOMS: atom_id res chain seq x y z
N MET A 1 -48.37 -8.57 -36.49
CA MET A 1 -48.33 -9.10 -35.10
C MET A 1 -46.90 -9.03 -34.58
N GLY A 2 -46.55 -8.03 -33.76
CA GLY A 2 -45.16 -7.87 -33.26
C GLY A 2 -44.96 -6.91 -32.08
N SER A 3 -46.01 -6.19 -31.63
CA SER A 3 -45.93 -5.21 -30.54
C SER A 3 -46.04 -5.85 -29.14
N SER A 4 -46.70 -6.99 -29.00
CA SER A 4 -46.97 -7.62 -27.69
C SER A 4 -45.73 -8.25 -27.04
N SER A 5 -44.73 -8.67 -27.80
CA SER A 5 -43.48 -9.25 -27.27
C SER A 5 -42.52 -8.20 -26.74
N ILE A 6 -42.49 -7.01 -27.35
CA ILE A 6 -41.63 -5.89 -26.94
C ILE A 6 -42.11 -5.30 -25.62
N LEU A 7 -43.43 -5.12 -25.47
CA LEU A 7 -44.04 -4.62 -24.23
C LEU A 7 -43.82 -5.59 -23.04
N ARG A 8 -43.88 -6.91 -23.28
CA ARG A 8 -43.59 -7.93 -22.26
C ARG A 8 -42.13 -7.91 -21.81
N ARG A 9 -41.19 -7.83 -22.75
CA ARG A 9 -39.76 -7.75 -22.43
C ARG A 9 -39.39 -6.46 -21.70
N ALA A 10 -40.00 -5.33 -22.08
CA ALA A 10 -39.83 -4.06 -21.37
C ALA A 10 -40.37 -4.13 -19.93
N ALA A 11 -41.52 -4.77 -19.72
CA ALA A 11 -42.06 -4.99 -18.38
C ALA A 11 -41.16 -5.91 -17.53
N GLU A 12 -40.62 -6.98 -18.11
CA GLU A 12 -39.69 -7.90 -17.44
C GLU A 12 -38.38 -7.21 -17.03
N LEU A 13 -37.81 -6.40 -17.93
CA LEU A 13 -36.60 -5.61 -17.64
C LEU A 13 -36.86 -4.56 -16.55
N SER A 14 -38.04 -3.94 -16.57
CA SER A 14 -38.44 -2.96 -15.54
C SER A 14 -38.60 -3.64 -14.18
N ALA A 15 -39.23 -4.81 -14.13
CA ALA A 15 -39.38 -5.59 -12.90
C ALA A 15 -38.02 -6.02 -12.34
N ALA A 16 -37.12 -6.51 -13.18
CA ALA A 16 -35.76 -6.88 -12.77
C ALA A 16 -34.97 -5.68 -12.25
N ALA A 17 -35.08 -4.51 -12.89
CA ALA A 17 -34.43 -3.28 -12.44
C ALA A 17 -34.95 -2.82 -11.07
N ILE A 18 -36.26 -2.91 -10.83
CA ILE A 18 -36.88 -2.55 -9.54
C ILE A 18 -36.41 -3.50 -8.44
N VAL A 19 -36.42 -4.81 -8.70
CA VAL A 19 -35.98 -5.81 -7.72
C VAL A 19 -34.49 -5.65 -7.40
N GLY A 20 -33.64 -5.49 -8.43
CA GLY A 20 -32.20 -5.26 -8.25
C GLY A 20 -31.92 -3.99 -7.44
N GLY A 21 -32.59 -2.88 -7.76
CA GLY A 21 -32.47 -1.63 -7.02
C GLY A 21 -32.91 -1.76 -5.56
N ALA A 22 -34.03 -2.45 -5.30
CA ALA A 22 -34.52 -2.68 -3.94
C ALA A 22 -33.58 -3.56 -3.10
N VAL A 23 -32.97 -4.59 -3.70
CA VAL A 23 -32.00 -5.46 -3.03
C VAL A 23 -30.72 -4.69 -2.67
N VAL A 24 -30.20 -3.86 -3.58
CA VAL A 24 -29.01 -3.04 -3.32
C VAL A 24 -29.28 -2.01 -2.22
N LEU A 25 -30.40 -1.28 -2.29
CA LEU A 25 -30.78 -0.29 -1.28
C LEU A 25 -31.04 -0.95 0.09
N GLY A 26 -31.73 -2.10 0.10
CA GLY A 26 -31.96 -2.89 1.32
C GLY A 26 -30.65 -3.42 1.91
N GLY A 27 -29.73 -3.91 1.08
CA GLY A 27 -28.41 -4.35 1.53
C GLY A 27 -27.61 -3.21 2.17
N VAL A 28 -27.50 -2.05 1.50
CA VAL A 28 -26.79 -0.88 2.04
C VAL A 28 -27.40 -0.42 3.38
N ALA A 29 -28.73 -0.47 3.51
CA ALA A 29 -29.41 -0.13 4.76
C ALA A 29 -29.14 -1.13 5.89
N LEU A 30 -29.11 -2.44 5.59
CA LEU A 30 -28.86 -3.50 6.58
C LEU A 30 -27.39 -3.60 7.00
N PHE A 31 -26.45 -3.29 6.10
CA PHE A 31 -25.01 -3.40 6.34
C PHE A 31 -24.35 -2.09 6.80
N GLY A 32 -25.13 -1.13 7.31
CA GLY A 32 -24.59 0.08 7.96
C GLY A 32 -24.02 1.14 6.99
N GLY A 33 -24.29 1.03 5.68
CA GLY A 33 -23.80 2.00 4.70
C GLY A 33 -24.53 3.35 4.69
N LEU A 34 -25.52 3.52 5.57
CA LEU A 34 -26.27 4.77 5.79
C LEU A 34 -25.72 5.60 6.95
N ASP A 35 -24.69 5.11 7.66
CA ASP A 35 -24.07 5.83 8.76
C ASP A 35 -23.30 7.02 8.21
N GLY A 36 -23.87 8.21 8.38
CA GLY A 36 -23.26 9.48 8.01
C GLY A 36 -22.00 9.72 8.84
N HIS A 37 -20.84 9.28 8.34
CA HIS A 37 -19.56 9.57 8.95
C HIS A 37 -19.32 11.09 8.89
N THR A 38 -19.60 11.78 9.99
CA THR A 38 -19.19 13.17 10.18
C THR A 38 -17.68 13.15 10.44
N THR A 39 -16.92 13.32 9.37
CA THR A 39 -15.47 13.50 9.45
C THR A 39 -15.20 14.89 10.02
N THR A 40 -15.13 15.01 11.34
CA THR A 40 -14.62 16.22 11.99
C THR A 40 -13.14 16.37 11.64
N VAL A 41 -12.86 17.22 10.65
CA VAL A 41 -11.51 17.72 10.40
C VAL A 41 -11.16 18.65 11.55
N ARG A 42 -10.40 18.13 12.51
CA ARG A 42 -9.72 19.01 13.47
C ARG A 42 -8.59 19.69 12.73
N GLU A 43 -8.73 20.99 12.53
CA GLU A 43 -7.58 21.83 12.26
C GLU A 43 -6.69 21.80 13.50
N LEU A 44 -5.61 21.03 13.43
CA LEU A 44 -4.49 21.18 14.33
C LEU A 44 -3.87 22.54 13.98
N VAL A 45 -4.32 23.60 14.65
CA VAL A 45 -3.53 24.83 14.68
C VAL A 45 -2.19 24.41 15.25
N SER A 46 -1.18 24.38 14.38
CA SER A 46 0.22 24.34 14.78
C SER A 46 0.44 25.57 15.64
N THR A 47 0.26 25.42 16.96
CA THR A 47 1.00 26.26 17.89
C THR A 47 2.45 26.08 17.45
N PRO A 48 3.19 27.15 17.09
CA PRO A 48 4.62 27.02 16.90
C PRO A 48 5.11 26.45 18.23
N GLY A 49 5.38 25.15 18.26
CA GLY A 49 6.05 24.53 19.38
C GLY A 49 7.34 25.31 19.48
N GLY A 50 7.44 26.13 20.52
CA GLY A 50 8.63 26.91 20.76
C GLY A 50 9.76 25.91 20.83
N VAL A 51 10.56 25.84 19.77
CA VAL A 51 11.82 25.12 19.79
C VAL A 51 12.56 25.68 20.99
N PRO A 52 12.95 24.85 21.98
CA PRO A 52 13.62 25.36 23.15
C PRO A 52 14.81 26.20 22.68
N THR A 53 14.96 27.37 23.28
CA THR A 53 15.96 28.38 22.89
C THR A 53 17.39 27.83 22.94
N SER A 54 17.58 26.65 23.54
CA SER A 54 18.79 25.84 23.49
C SER A 54 19.18 25.38 22.07
N PHE A 55 18.24 25.26 21.13
CA PHE A 55 18.55 25.03 19.71
C PHE A 55 19.04 26.31 18.99
N VAL A 56 18.83 27.48 19.60
CA VAL A 56 19.22 28.81 19.08
C VAL A 56 20.57 29.23 19.67
N LYS A 57 21.50 28.29 19.81
CA LYS A 57 22.91 28.59 20.11
C LYS A 57 23.82 27.90 19.10
N GLY A 58 23.88 28.47 17.91
CA GLY A 58 24.79 28.07 16.83
C GLY A 58 24.24 28.44 15.45
N HIS A 59 25.14 28.59 14.47
CA HIS A 59 24.74 28.67 13.06
C HIS A 59 24.08 27.33 12.68
N ALA A 60 22.75 27.30 12.57
CA ALA A 60 22.04 26.13 12.09
C ALA A 60 22.54 25.78 10.68
N LEU A 61 22.86 24.51 10.45
CA LEU A 61 23.27 24.06 9.12
C LEU A 61 22.09 24.21 8.15
N SER A 62 22.36 24.70 6.95
CA SER A 62 21.37 24.65 5.88
C SER A 62 21.08 23.19 5.49
N ILE A 63 19.91 22.94 4.92
CA ILE A 63 19.52 21.60 4.42
C ILE A 63 20.58 21.06 3.45
N ASN A 64 21.13 21.90 2.58
CA ASN A 64 22.20 21.53 1.65
C ASN A 64 23.50 21.14 2.38
N GLN A 65 23.86 21.85 3.45
CA GLN A 65 25.03 21.50 4.26
C GLN A 65 24.84 20.18 5.01
N ILE A 66 23.64 19.91 5.52
CA ILE A 66 23.29 18.62 6.14
C ILE A 66 23.42 17.51 5.09
N TYR A 67 22.81 17.68 3.91
CA TYR A 67 22.89 16.72 2.83
C TYR A 67 24.34 16.42 2.44
N ASN A 68 25.14 17.44 2.11
CA ASN A 68 26.53 17.24 1.68
C ASN A 68 27.40 16.59 2.78
N ARG A 69 27.09 16.86 4.05
CA ARG A 69 27.83 16.29 5.18
C ARG A 69 27.47 14.83 5.46
N PHE A 70 26.21 14.45 5.30
CA PHE A 70 25.71 13.13 5.74
C PHE A 70 25.34 12.18 4.60
N ALA A 71 25.17 12.65 3.36
CA ALA A 71 24.89 11.81 2.19
C ALA A 71 25.91 10.68 1.98
N PRO A 72 27.23 10.85 2.23
CA PRO A 72 28.18 9.74 2.10
C PRO A 72 27.93 8.57 3.06
N GLY A 73 27.11 8.74 4.10
CA GLY A 73 26.71 7.68 5.03
C GLY A 73 25.52 6.84 4.55
N VAL A 74 24.96 7.14 3.38
CA VAL A 74 23.80 6.42 2.80
C VAL A 74 24.28 5.57 1.64
N VAL A 75 23.87 4.31 1.62
CA VAL A 75 24.23 3.32 0.60
C VAL A 75 22.99 2.73 -0.05
N GLN A 76 23.15 2.24 -1.28
CA GLN A 76 22.16 1.37 -1.92
C GLN A 76 22.39 -0.07 -1.47
N VAL A 77 21.32 -0.73 -1.04
CA VAL A 77 21.33 -2.15 -0.65
C VAL A 77 20.62 -2.93 -1.75
N SER A 78 21.28 -3.96 -2.28
CA SER A 78 20.74 -4.87 -3.29
C SER A 78 20.96 -6.30 -2.82
N THR A 79 19.88 -7.05 -2.66
CA THR A 79 19.92 -8.43 -2.20
C THR A 79 19.39 -9.37 -3.27
N THR A 80 19.84 -10.62 -3.24
CA THR A 80 19.40 -11.68 -4.14
C THR A 80 19.23 -12.95 -3.33
N SER A 81 18.04 -13.53 -3.38
CA SER A 81 17.57 -14.62 -2.55
C SER A 81 17.05 -15.75 -3.43
N VAL A 82 17.30 -17.00 -3.08
CA VAL A 82 16.70 -18.15 -3.76
C VAL A 82 15.60 -18.68 -2.86
N VAL A 83 14.34 -18.59 -3.32
CA VAL A 83 13.19 -19.12 -2.59
C VAL A 83 12.68 -20.39 -3.25
N ASN A 84 12.23 -21.34 -2.44
CA ASN A 84 11.53 -22.51 -2.96
C ASN A 84 10.06 -22.14 -3.22
N VAL A 85 9.62 -22.25 -4.46
CA VAL A 85 8.23 -22.12 -4.87
C VAL A 85 7.64 -23.49 -5.16
N ASN A 86 6.40 -23.71 -4.78
CA ASN A 86 5.62 -24.87 -5.21
C ASN A 86 4.76 -24.44 -6.38
N PRO A 87 5.18 -24.69 -7.64
CA PRO A 87 4.40 -24.30 -8.81
C PRO A 87 3.10 -25.08 -8.80
N THR A 88 2.00 -24.33 -8.62
CA THR A 88 0.65 -24.86 -8.50
C THR A 88 -0.20 -24.19 -9.57
N ASP A 89 -1.06 -24.96 -10.25
CA ASP A 89 -1.99 -24.39 -11.22
C ASP A 89 -3.09 -23.56 -10.52
N PRO A 90 -3.92 -22.79 -11.26
CA PRO A 90 -5.03 -22.03 -10.67
C PRO A 90 -6.10 -22.87 -9.93
N PHE A 91 -6.04 -24.20 -10.04
CA PHE A 91 -6.94 -25.14 -9.38
C PHE A 91 -6.29 -25.85 -8.17
N GLY A 92 -5.03 -25.52 -7.83
CA GLY A 92 -4.34 -26.07 -6.67
C GLY A 92 -3.59 -27.39 -6.92
N PHE A 93 -3.42 -27.82 -8.18
CA PHE A 93 -2.66 -29.02 -8.51
C PHE A 93 -1.18 -28.73 -8.79
N PRO A 94 -0.24 -29.56 -8.31
CA PRO A 94 1.19 -29.38 -8.58
C PRO A 94 1.49 -29.56 -10.06
N VAL A 95 2.28 -28.65 -10.64
CA VAL A 95 2.62 -28.69 -12.07
C VAL A 95 3.99 -29.36 -12.27
N PRO A 96 4.07 -30.56 -12.89
CA PRO A 96 5.34 -31.25 -13.09
C PRO A 96 6.24 -30.49 -14.07
N GLY A 97 7.54 -30.45 -13.79
CA GLY A 97 8.55 -29.89 -14.71
C GLY A 97 8.84 -28.39 -14.58
N PHE A 98 8.19 -27.69 -13.65
CA PHE A 98 8.49 -26.29 -13.34
C PHE A 98 9.59 -26.17 -12.29
N GLN A 99 10.43 -25.14 -12.41
CA GLN A 99 11.49 -24.88 -11.44
C GLN A 99 10.87 -24.56 -10.09
N GLN A 100 11.29 -25.32 -9.07
CA GLN A 100 10.86 -25.14 -7.69
C GLN A 100 11.65 -24.05 -6.98
N GLN A 101 12.57 -23.37 -7.67
CA GLN A 101 13.39 -22.30 -7.11
C GLN A 101 13.25 -21.05 -7.96
N GLU A 102 12.87 -19.96 -7.32
CA GLU A 102 12.83 -18.63 -7.93
C GLU A 102 13.90 -17.73 -7.30
N THR A 103 14.56 -16.96 -8.15
CA THR A 103 15.49 -15.92 -7.67
C THR A 103 14.71 -14.63 -7.43
N GLN A 104 14.59 -14.25 -6.16
CA GLN A 104 14.02 -12.97 -5.75
C GLN A 104 15.13 -11.93 -5.56
N LYS A 105 14.82 -10.68 -5.90
CA LYS A 105 15.71 -9.55 -5.70
C LYS A 105 14.99 -8.48 -4.91
N ALA A 106 15.67 -7.88 -3.94
CA ALA A 106 15.16 -6.70 -3.26
C ALA A 106 16.15 -5.55 -3.35
N LEU A 107 15.61 -4.33 -3.36
CA LEU A 107 16.33 -3.08 -3.44
C LEU A 107 15.89 -2.18 -2.29
N GLY A 108 16.86 -1.54 -1.65
CA GLY A 108 16.60 -0.62 -0.55
C GLY A 108 17.76 0.35 -0.36
N SER A 109 17.64 1.16 0.69
CA SER A 109 18.72 2.01 1.18
C SER A 109 19.22 1.49 2.52
N GLY A 110 20.41 1.92 2.90
CA GLY A 110 20.95 1.66 4.23
C GLY A 110 21.82 2.81 4.71
N PHE A 111 22.04 2.85 6.02
CA PHE A 111 22.92 3.82 6.67
C PHE A 111 24.13 3.11 7.25
N VAL A 112 25.32 3.64 7.00
CA VAL A 112 26.55 3.16 7.66
C VAL A 112 26.49 3.56 9.13
N TRP A 113 26.45 2.57 10.01
CA TRP A 113 26.30 2.74 11.46
C TRP A 113 27.63 3.10 12.13
N ASP A 114 28.71 2.43 11.74
CA ASP A 114 30.03 2.61 12.35
C ASP A 114 31.18 2.51 11.34
N LYS A 115 32.38 2.74 11.84
CA LYS A 115 33.62 2.69 11.05
C LYS A 115 34.07 1.26 10.70
N ALA A 116 33.47 0.23 11.29
CA ALA A 116 33.70 -1.15 10.89
C ALA A 116 32.91 -1.52 9.63
N GLY A 117 31.95 -0.69 9.21
CA GLY A 117 31.19 -0.87 7.98
C GLY A 117 29.85 -1.58 8.18
N HIS A 118 29.34 -1.66 9.40
CA HIS A 118 27.98 -2.18 9.63
C HIS A 118 26.94 -1.25 9.00
N ILE A 119 25.96 -1.82 8.29
CA ILE A 119 24.90 -1.09 7.60
C ILE A 119 23.55 -1.45 8.23
N VAL A 120 22.77 -0.44 8.59
CA VAL A 120 21.38 -0.59 9.03
C VAL A 120 20.45 -0.38 7.84
N THR A 121 19.55 -1.32 7.61
CA THR A 121 18.51 -1.27 6.57
C THR A 121 17.20 -1.86 7.09
N ASN A 122 16.13 -1.73 6.32
CA ASN A 122 14.84 -2.32 6.66
C ASN A 122 14.92 -3.85 6.56
N TYR A 123 14.29 -4.55 7.51
CA TYR A 123 14.32 -6.02 7.57
C TYR A 123 13.83 -6.68 6.27
N HIS A 124 12.76 -6.15 5.65
CA HIS A 124 12.20 -6.72 4.43
C HIS A 124 13.13 -6.64 3.21
N VAL A 125 14.17 -5.79 3.25
CA VAL A 125 15.17 -5.70 2.15
C VAL A 125 16.13 -6.89 2.21
N VAL A 126 16.40 -7.41 3.41
CA VAL A 126 17.37 -8.49 3.66
C VAL A 126 16.69 -9.81 4.01
N GLN A 127 15.36 -9.83 4.07
CA GLN A 127 14.61 -11.03 4.41
C GLN A 127 14.83 -12.12 3.35
N GLY A 128 15.46 -13.22 3.76
CA GLY A 128 15.75 -14.37 2.88
C GLY A 128 16.98 -14.19 1.99
N ALA A 129 17.75 -13.11 2.15
CA ALA A 129 19.03 -12.88 1.47
C ALA A 129 20.15 -13.78 2.01
#